data_AF-A0A423TG99-F1
#
_entry.id   AF-A0A423TG99-F1
#
_cell.length_a   1.000
_cell.length_b   1.000
_cell.length_c   1.000
_cell.angle_alpha   90.00
_cell.angle_beta   90.00
_cell.angle_gamma   90.00
#
_symmetry.space_group_name_H-M   'P 1'
#
loop_
_entity.id
_entity.type
_entity.pdbx_description
1 polymer ?
#
loop_
_entity_poly.entity_id
_entity_poly.type
_entity_poly.pdbx_seq_one_letter_code
_entity_poly.pdbx_strand_id
1 'polypeptide(L)'
;MVPVRLGGEGLNPIYESCLYALFTHDLCIGIIGGRPKHSLYFVGFQEESLIHLDPHLCQDAVMVTQPVFPVSSYHCSSPRKMALSRMDPSATLGFYCHSRTDFLRLMEELPEILTPKQPGFDYPIFEFVDGRCEDTDACTRQVSTEDQMAASLPRDTPLLPQDSEEFVFL
;
A
#
# COMPACT_ATOMS: atom_id res chain seq x y z
N MET A 1 5.39 -6.80 -5.55
CA MET A 1 4.59 -5.69 -5.00
C MET A 1 4.33 -5.99 -3.53
N VAL A 2 4.25 -4.96 -2.69
CA VAL A 2 4.08 -5.11 -1.23
C VAL A 2 2.91 -4.24 -0.76
N PRO A 3 1.75 -4.82 -0.39
CA PRO A 3 0.66 -4.07 0.22
C PRO A 3 1.04 -3.64 1.63
N VAL A 4 0.75 -2.38 1.98
CA VAL A 4 1.14 -1.75 3.23
C VAL A 4 0.03 -0.87 3.79
N ARG A 5 0.02 -0.71 5.12
CA ARG A 5 -0.81 0.26 5.83
C ARG A 5 0.09 1.20 6.63
N LEU A 6 0.24 2.43 6.15
CA LEU A 6 1.19 3.42 6.66
C LEU A 6 0.60 4.34 7.73
N GLY A 7 -0.59 4.04 8.24
CA GLY A 7 -1.30 4.86 9.22
C GLY A 7 -2.76 4.42 9.41
N GLY A 8 -3.43 5.07 10.38
CA GLY A 8 -4.84 4.85 10.70
C GLY A 8 -5.74 5.60 9.74
N GLU A 9 -6.13 6.83 10.11
CA GLU A 9 -6.98 7.72 9.28
C GLU A 9 -6.20 8.47 8.19
N GLY A 10 -4.92 8.74 8.43
CA GLY A 10 -4.02 9.42 7.51
C GLY A 10 -2.62 8.83 7.56
N LEU A 11 -1.78 9.27 6.63
CA LEU A 11 -0.37 8.86 6.59
C LEU A 11 0.34 9.25 7.89
N ASN A 12 1.06 8.31 8.50
CA ASN A 12 1.89 8.60 9.66
C ASN A 12 3.16 9.36 9.21
N PRO A 13 3.43 10.58 9.72
CA PRO A 13 4.55 11.42 9.28
C PRO A 13 5.93 10.77 9.42
N ILE A 14 6.10 9.77 10.30
CA ILE A 14 7.39 9.07 10.45
C ILE A 14 7.84 8.38 9.16
N TYR A 15 6.90 7.99 8.29
CA TYR A 15 7.19 7.30 7.03
C TYR A 15 7.40 8.24 5.84
N GLU A 16 7.20 9.54 5.99
CA GLU A 16 7.28 10.48 4.85
C GLU A 16 8.66 10.46 4.20
N SER A 17 9.73 10.52 5.02
CA SER A 17 11.10 10.44 4.54
C SER A 17 11.41 9.12 3.84
N CYS A 18 10.84 8.02 4.34
CA CYS A 18 10.99 6.68 3.75
C CYS A 18 10.35 6.64 2.37
N LEU A 19 9.14 7.21 2.21
CA LEU A 19 8.44 7.25 0.93
C LEU A 19 9.18 8.10 -0.11
N TYR A 20 9.69 9.27 0.28
CA TYR A 20 10.51 10.08 -0.63
C TYR A 20 11.76 9.33 -1.07
N ALA A 21 12.48 8.70 -0.14
CA ALA A 21 13.65 7.89 -0.46
C ALA A 21 13.28 6.69 -1.37
N LEU A 22 12.13 6.06 -1.14
CA LEU A 22 11.62 4.98 -1.99
C LEU A 22 11.44 5.43 -3.44
N PHE A 23 10.87 6.61 -3.68
CA PHE A 23 10.70 7.15 -5.04
C PHE A 23 12.03 7.49 -5.73
N THR A 24 13.13 7.61 -4.99
CA THR A 24 14.46 7.83 -5.58
C THR A 24 15.19 6.54 -5.93
N HIS A 25 14.70 5.38 -5.48
CA HIS A 25 15.35 4.09 -5.71
C HIS A 25 15.08 3.57 -7.12
N ASP A 26 16.12 3.13 -7.84
CA ASP A 26 16.05 2.75 -9.26
C ASP A 26 15.05 1.63 -9.58
N LEU A 27 14.86 0.71 -8.63
CA LEU A 27 13.94 -0.42 -8.80
C LEU A 27 12.51 -0.09 -8.37
N CYS A 28 12.25 1.10 -7.83
CA CYS A 28 10.91 1.54 -7.47
C CYS A 28 10.15 1.94 -8.74
N ILE A 29 8.99 1.32 -8.95
CA ILE A 29 8.08 1.65 -10.06
C ILE A 29 6.86 2.43 -9.56
N GLY A 30 6.99 3.09 -8.42
CA GLY A 30 5.92 3.90 -7.83
C GLY A 30 4.99 3.13 -6.90
N ILE A 31 3.90 3.80 -6.54
CA ILE A 31 2.97 3.36 -5.49
C ILE A 31 1.55 3.46 -6.03
N ILE A 32 0.75 2.41 -5.85
CA ILE A 32 -0.69 2.48 -6.07
C ILE A 32 -1.40 2.63 -4.72
N GLY A 33 -2.45 3.43 -4.66
CA GLY A 33 -3.21 3.62 -3.44
C GLY A 33 -4.41 4.52 -3.67
N GLY A 34 -4.95 5.07 -2.60
CA GLY A 34 -6.08 5.99 -2.66
C GLY A 34 -7.31 5.45 -1.93
N ARG A 35 -8.34 6.28 -1.92
CA ARG A 35 -9.60 5.99 -1.21
C ARG A 35 -10.55 5.19 -2.08
N PRO A 36 -11.58 4.55 -1.51
CA PRO A 36 -12.64 3.94 -2.31
C PRO A 36 -13.17 4.91 -3.36
N LYS A 37 -13.26 4.46 -4.62
CA LYS A 37 -13.65 5.27 -5.80
C LYS A 37 -12.72 6.44 -6.13
N HIS A 38 -11.49 6.44 -5.60
CA HIS A 38 -10.49 7.47 -5.84
C HIS A 38 -9.05 6.89 -5.81
N SER A 39 -8.81 5.82 -6.58
CA SER A 39 -7.50 5.17 -6.72
C SER A 39 -6.53 5.99 -7.59
N LEU A 40 -5.30 6.16 -7.14
CA LEU A 40 -4.26 6.92 -7.82
C LEU A 40 -3.00 6.07 -7.98
N TYR A 41 -2.23 6.37 -9.03
CA TYR A 41 -0.91 5.80 -9.24
C TYR A 41 0.14 6.90 -9.09
N PHE A 42 0.91 6.83 -8.01
CA PHE A 42 1.98 7.76 -7.67
C PHE A 42 3.26 7.34 -8.37
N VAL A 43 3.81 8.22 -9.20
CA VAL A 43 4.99 7.95 -10.03
C VAL A 43 6.26 8.59 -9.48
N GLY A 44 6.14 9.51 -8.54
CA GLY A 44 7.25 10.27 -8.00
C GLY A 44 6.79 11.41 -7.11
N PHE A 45 7.69 12.33 -6.82
CA PHE A 45 7.41 13.50 -6.00
C PHE A 45 8.15 14.73 -6.50
N GLN A 46 7.68 15.89 -6.06
CA GLN A 46 8.38 17.16 -6.17
C GLN A 46 8.11 17.95 -4.89
N GLU A 47 9.18 18.40 -4.22
CA GLU A 47 9.09 19.06 -2.92
C GLU A 47 8.32 18.17 -1.94
N GLU A 48 7.20 18.63 -1.37
CA GLU A 48 6.35 17.86 -0.45
C GLU A 48 5.10 17.27 -1.12
N SER A 49 5.07 17.21 -2.46
CA SER A 49 3.91 16.76 -3.23
C SER A 49 4.23 15.54 -4.07
N LEU A 50 3.36 14.54 -4.01
CA LEU A 50 3.36 13.38 -4.89
C LEU A 50 2.80 13.74 -6.26
N ILE A 51 3.49 13.29 -7.30
CA ILE A 51 3.06 13.34 -8.69
C ILE A 51 2.32 12.03 -8.98
N HIS A 52 1.12 12.12 -9.54
CA HIS A 52 0.28 10.96 -9.78
C HIS A 52 -0.49 11.00 -11.10
N LEU A 53 -0.84 9.80 -11.56
CA LEU A 53 -1.78 9.54 -12.64
C LEU A 53 -3.14 9.17 -12.05
N ASP A 54 -4.18 9.72 -12.66
CA ASP A 54 -5.56 9.62 -12.21
C ASP A 54 -6.40 8.88 -13.28
N PRO A 55 -6.90 7.67 -13.01
CA PRO A 55 -7.67 6.88 -13.96
C PRO A 55 -9.14 7.31 -14.07
N HIS A 56 -9.64 8.27 -13.27
CA HIS A 56 -11.07 8.62 -13.21
C HIS A 56 -11.55 9.49 -14.39
N LEU A 57 -10.82 9.49 -15.50
CA LEU A 57 -11.26 10.08 -16.76
C LEU A 57 -11.89 8.98 -17.62
N CYS A 58 -13.19 9.07 -17.84
CA CYS A 58 -13.88 8.20 -18.79
C CYS A 58 -13.45 8.58 -20.21
N GLN A 59 -13.00 7.59 -20.98
CA GLN A 59 -12.55 7.73 -22.36
C GLN A 59 -13.23 6.69 -23.24
N ASP A 60 -13.39 7.00 -24.52
CA ASP A 60 -13.93 6.04 -25.49
C ASP A 60 -12.97 4.86 -25.68
N ALA A 61 -13.54 3.67 -25.86
CA ALA A 61 -12.76 2.46 -26.10
C ALA A 61 -12.01 2.55 -27.45
N VAL A 62 -10.69 2.43 -27.41
CA VAL A 62 -9.86 2.39 -28.61
C VAL A 62 -9.80 0.96 -29.15
N MET A 63 -10.04 0.81 -30.47
CA MET A 63 -9.94 -0.49 -31.14
C MET A 63 -8.48 -0.87 -31.39
N VAL A 64 -7.86 -1.55 -30.43
CA VAL A 64 -6.44 -1.97 -30.48
C VAL A 64 -6.14 -3.11 -31.47
N THR A 65 -7.17 -3.72 -32.08
CA THR A 65 -7.00 -4.77 -33.09
C THR A 65 -6.57 -4.23 -34.45
N GLN A 66 -6.62 -2.92 -34.66
CA GLN A 66 -6.16 -2.29 -35.89
C GLN A 66 -4.62 -2.20 -35.88
N PRO A 67 -3.94 -2.36 -37.04
CA PRO A 67 -2.47 -2.28 -37.10
C PRO A 67 -1.91 -0.93 -36.62
N VAL A 68 -2.70 0.14 -36.75
CA VAL A 68 -2.41 1.48 -36.27
C VAL A 68 -3.64 1.96 -35.51
N PHE A 69 -3.49 2.30 -34.23
CA PHE A 69 -4.54 2.85 -33.39
C PHE A 69 -4.01 4.06 -32.62
N PRO A 70 -4.88 5.01 -32.23
CA PRO A 70 -4.45 6.18 -31.48
C PRO A 70 -3.97 5.79 -30.08
N VAL A 71 -2.68 6.03 -29.79
CA VAL A 71 -2.09 5.78 -28.47
C VAL A 71 -2.23 6.96 -27.52
N SER A 72 -2.63 8.13 -28.01
CA SER A 72 -2.66 9.39 -27.25
C SER A 72 -3.54 9.31 -25.99
N SER A 73 -4.63 8.54 -26.01
CA SER A 73 -5.51 8.30 -24.85
C SER A 73 -4.84 7.54 -23.69
N TYR A 74 -3.75 6.81 -23.98
CA TYR A 74 -2.97 6.05 -23.00
C TYR A 74 -1.80 6.85 -22.41
N HIS A 75 -1.58 8.08 -22.88
CA HIS A 75 -0.54 8.97 -22.39
C HIS A 75 -1.16 10.16 -21.65
N CYS A 76 -0.70 10.39 -20.42
CA CYS A 76 -1.12 11.55 -19.64
C CYS A 76 -0.21 12.76 -19.95
N SER A 77 -0.77 13.81 -20.57
CA SER A 77 -0.01 15.04 -20.85
C SER A 77 0.10 15.99 -19.66
N SER A 78 -0.75 15.81 -18.64
CA SER A 78 -0.89 16.73 -17.51
C SER A 78 -0.96 15.96 -16.19
N PRO A 79 0.17 15.47 -15.66
CA PRO A 79 0.19 14.79 -14.38
C PRO A 79 -0.25 15.70 -13.26
N ARG A 80 -0.89 15.14 -12.24
CA ARG A 80 -1.45 15.88 -11.11
C ARG A 80 -0.54 15.79 -9.90
N LYS A 81 -0.70 16.75 -8.98
CA LYS A 81 0.03 16.80 -7.72
C LYS A 81 -0.91 16.72 -6.54
N MET A 82 -0.46 16.09 -5.46
CA MET A 82 -1.13 16.15 -4.16
C MET A 82 -0.09 16.11 -3.04
N ALA A 83 -0.35 16.81 -1.93
CA ALA A 83 0.51 16.73 -0.76
C ALA A 83 0.61 15.28 -0.24
N LEU A 84 1.81 14.88 0.17
CA LEU A 84 2.05 13.52 0.68
C LEU A 84 1.14 13.18 1.87
N SER A 85 0.92 14.14 2.77
CA SER A 85 0.03 14.02 3.92
C SER A 85 -1.44 13.70 3.58
N ARG A 86 -1.86 13.93 2.32
CA ARG A 86 -3.21 13.61 1.83
C ARG A 86 -3.31 12.23 1.18
N MET A 87 -2.19 11.52 1.06
CA MET A 87 -2.15 10.16 0.53
C MET A 87 -2.91 9.23 1.49
N ASP A 88 -3.69 8.31 0.92
CA ASP A 88 -4.34 7.27 1.73
C ASP A 88 -3.28 6.35 2.32
N PRO A 89 -3.34 6.02 3.63
CA PRO A 89 -2.35 5.16 4.26
C PRO A 89 -2.40 3.72 3.73
N SER A 90 -3.48 3.30 3.06
CA SER A 90 -3.57 2.02 2.35
C SER A 90 -2.92 2.15 0.98
N ALA A 91 -1.79 1.48 0.81
CA ALA A 91 -1.01 1.58 -0.42
C ALA A 91 -0.37 0.24 -0.79
N THR A 92 0.09 0.12 -2.02
CA THR A 92 0.92 -1.00 -2.47
C THR A 92 2.16 -0.46 -3.17
N LEU A 93 3.31 -0.87 -2.67
CA LEU A 93 4.62 -0.48 -3.17
C LEU A 93 5.00 -1.36 -4.36
N GLY A 94 5.39 -0.73 -5.46
CA GLY A 94 5.81 -1.40 -6.69
C GLY A 94 7.32 -1.43 -6.82
N PHE A 95 7.87 -2.61 -7.09
CA PHE A 95 9.27 -2.78 -7.45
C PHE A 95 9.40 -3.65 -8.70
N TYR A 96 10.34 -3.31 -9.58
CA TYR A 96 10.69 -4.10 -10.75
C TYR A 96 12.14 -4.56 -10.67
N CYS A 97 12.34 -5.88 -10.68
CA CYS A 97 13.66 -6.51 -10.71
C CYS A 97 13.78 -7.31 -12.00
N HIS A 98 14.61 -6.87 -12.93
CA HIS A 98 14.82 -7.59 -14.19
C HIS A 98 15.64 -8.87 -13.98
N SER A 99 16.63 -8.80 -13.10
CA SER A 99 17.55 -9.89 -12.80
C SER A 99 17.53 -10.29 -11.33
N ARG A 100 18.10 -11.46 -11.03
CA ARG A 100 18.36 -11.88 -9.65
C ARG A 100 19.28 -10.89 -8.92
N THR A 101 20.22 -10.28 -9.62
CA THR A 101 21.12 -9.27 -9.06
C THR A 101 20.34 -8.04 -8.60
N ASP A 102 19.36 -7.57 -9.38
CA ASP A 102 18.50 -6.45 -8.98
C ASP A 102 17.73 -6.76 -7.70
N PHE A 103 17.19 -7.97 -7.60
CA PHE A 103 16.49 -8.39 -6.39
C PHE A 103 17.41 -8.44 -5.16
N LEU A 104 18.65 -8.92 -5.31
CA LEU A 104 19.62 -8.92 -4.20
C LEU A 104 20.01 -7.51 -3.77
N ARG A 105 20.20 -6.58 -4.72
CA ARG A 105 20.42 -5.16 -4.41
C ARG A 105 19.24 -4.57 -3.67
N LEU A 106 18.02 -4.86 -4.13
CA LEU A 106 16.79 -4.43 -3.46
C LEU A 106 16.75 -4.88 -1.99
N MET A 107 17.11 -6.14 -1.72
CA MET A 107 17.16 -6.68 -0.35
C MET A 107 18.23 -6.02 0.53
N GLU A 108 19.36 -5.59 -0.06
CA GLU A 108 20.46 -4.94 0.64
C GLU A 108 20.17 -3.47 0.94
N GLU A 109 19.58 -2.74 -0.01
CA GLU A 109 19.39 -1.28 0.06
C GLU A 109 18.10 -0.87 0.79
N LEU A 110 17.01 -1.63 0.61
CA LEU A 110 15.71 -1.24 1.17
C LEU A 110 15.63 -1.19 2.71
N PRO A 111 16.29 -2.05 3.50
CA PRO A 111 16.22 -1.95 4.97
C PRO A 111 16.60 -0.56 5.51
N GLU A 112 17.59 0.11 4.90
CA GLU A 112 17.95 1.47 5.29
C GLU A 112 16.90 2.50 4.84
N ILE A 113 16.32 2.32 3.65
CA ILE A 113 15.33 3.23 3.06
C ILE A 113 13.97 3.15 3.79
N LEU A 114 13.57 1.95 4.19
CA LEU A 114 12.25 1.69 4.78
C LEU A 114 12.19 2.00 6.27
N THR A 115 13.33 2.22 6.92
CA THR A 115 13.42 2.48 8.37
C THR A 115 13.39 3.99 8.63
N PRO A 116 12.40 4.49 9.40
CA PRO A 116 12.36 5.90 9.79
C PRO A 116 13.63 6.33 10.54
N LYS A 117 14.17 7.50 10.19
CA LYS A 117 15.37 8.07 10.83
C LYS A 117 15.05 8.90 12.08
N GLN A 118 13.80 8.88 12.55
CA GLN A 118 13.38 9.66 13.72
C GLN A 118 13.75 8.95 15.02
N PRO A 119 14.31 9.64 16.02
CA PRO A 119 14.71 9.02 17.29
C PRO A 119 13.52 8.35 17.99
N GLY A 120 13.65 7.06 18.32
CA GLY A 120 12.62 6.28 19.02
C GLY A 120 11.55 5.66 18.11
N PHE A 121 11.71 5.71 16.79
CA PHE A 121 10.79 5.13 15.81
C PHE A 121 11.52 4.20 14.85
N ASP A 122 11.88 3.00 15.32
CA ASP A 122 12.66 2.02 14.55
C ASP A 122 11.76 0.98 13.83
N TYR A 123 10.57 1.40 13.39
CA TYR A 123 9.60 0.51 12.74
C TYR A 123 9.68 0.64 11.22
N PRO A 124 10.29 -0.32 10.49
CA PRO A 124 10.34 -0.26 9.04
C PRO A 124 8.96 -0.46 8.41
N ILE A 125 8.74 0.06 7.20
CA ILE A 125 7.49 -0.14 6.46
C ILE A 125 7.23 -1.63 6.22
N PHE A 126 8.27 -2.38 5.84
CA PHE A 126 8.29 -3.84 5.75
C PHE A 126 9.72 -4.35 5.88
N GLU A 127 9.88 -5.65 6.15
CA GLU A 127 11.19 -6.29 6.32
C GLU A 127 11.34 -7.53 5.44
N PHE A 128 12.59 -7.88 5.12
CA PHE A 128 12.94 -9.14 4.48
C PHE A 128 13.33 -10.15 5.54
N VAL A 129 12.75 -11.34 5.48
CA VAL A 129 13.04 -12.43 6.41
C VAL A 129 13.33 -13.69 5.62
N ASP A 130 14.38 -14.42 6.03
CA ASP A 130 14.67 -15.74 5.47
C ASP A 130 13.69 -16.78 5.99
N GLY A 131 13.17 -17.59 5.08
CA GLY A 131 12.25 -18.67 5.39
C GLY A 131 10.85 -18.45 4.82
N ARG A 132 9.89 -19.15 5.38
CA ARG A 132 8.47 -19.03 5.05
C ARG A 132 7.70 -19.01 6.36
N CYS A 133 6.68 -18.17 6.45
CA CYS A 133 5.67 -18.34 7.47
C CYS A 133 4.88 -19.61 7.08
N GLU A 134 4.93 -20.65 7.90
CA GLU A 134 3.86 -21.64 7.88
C GLU A 134 2.63 -20.91 8.42
N ASP A 135 1.45 -21.09 7.83
CA ASP A 135 0.20 -20.53 8.34
C ASP A 135 -0.07 -21.11 9.74
N THR A 136 0.62 -20.63 10.77
CA THR A 136 0.21 -20.82 12.15
C THR A 136 -1.06 -20.01 12.28
N ASP A 137 -2.18 -20.74 12.29
CA ASP A 137 -3.51 -20.29 12.66
C ASP A 137 -3.44 -18.99 13.45
N ALA A 138 -3.91 -17.89 12.86
CA ALA A 138 -4.09 -16.61 13.53
C ALA A 138 -5.20 -16.68 14.61
N CYS A 139 -5.19 -17.74 15.42
CA CYS A 139 -6.06 -18.01 16.52
C CYS A 139 -5.30 -17.69 17.81
N THR A 140 -5.75 -16.62 18.46
CA THR A 140 -5.57 -16.40 19.90
C THR A 140 -4.14 -16.08 20.35
N ARG A 141 -3.76 -14.80 20.25
CA ARG A 141 -3.05 -14.19 21.38
C ARG A 141 -3.96 -14.35 22.59
N GLN A 142 -3.71 -15.37 23.41
CA GLN A 142 -4.33 -15.50 24.72
C GLN A 142 -3.97 -14.25 25.49
N VAL A 143 -4.94 -13.33 25.63
CA VAL A 143 -4.90 -12.31 26.66
C VAL A 143 -4.90 -13.09 27.97
N SER A 144 -3.78 -13.00 28.69
CA SER A 144 -3.58 -13.59 30.00
C SER A 144 -4.71 -13.23 30.94
N THR A 145 -5.18 -14.24 31.64
CA THR A 145 -6.35 -14.28 32.51
C THR A 145 -6.17 -13.43 33.78
N GLU A 146 -6.07 -12.10 33.68
CA GLU A 146 -6.12 -11.23 34.87
C GLU A 146 -7.03 -9.99 34.74
N ASP A 147 -7.47 -9.60 33.53
CA ASP A 147 -8.33 -8.41 33.35
C ASP A 147 -9.86 -8.68 33.32
N GLN A 148 -10.32 -9.89 33.71
CA GLN A 148 -11.76 -10.24 33.70
C GLN A 148 -12.58 -9.76 34.91
N MET A 149 -12.15 -8.70 35.61
CA MET A 149 -12.95 -8.07 36.68
C MET A 149 -13.40 -6.64 36.35
N ALA A 150 -13.80 -6.36 35.11
CA ALA A 150 -14.55 -5.13 34.82
C ALA A 150 -15.31 -5.22 33.48
N ALA A 151 -16.47 -5.88 33.48
CA ALA A 151 -17.66 -5.52 32.66
C ALA A 151 -18.62 -6.71 32.57
N SER A 152 -19.42 -6.93 33.63
CA SER A 152 -20.61 -7.77 33.52
C SER A 152 -21.78 -6.92 33.01
N LEU A 153 -22.24 -7.18 31.78
CA LEU A 153 -23.57 -6.78 31.30
C LEU A 153 -24.28 -8.01 30.71
N PRO A 154 -25.63 -8.08 30.77
CA PRO A 154 -26.37 -9.33 30.79
C PRO A 154 -26.44 -10.02 29.43
N ARG A 155 -26.39 -11.35 29.47
CA ARG A 155 -26.75 -12.25 28.37
C ARG A 155 -28.26 -12.17 28.13
N ASP A 156 -28.67 -11.83 26.91
CA ASP A 156 -29.81 -12.43 26.21
C ASP A 156 -30.04 -11.73 24.85
N THR A 157 -29.65 -12.35 23.75
CA THR A 157 -30.28 -12.13 22.43
C THR A 157 -30.08 -13.36 21.52
N PRO A 158 -31.09 -13.84 20.76
CA PRO A 158 -31.03 -15.14 20.08
C PRO A 158 -30.24 -15.10 18.76
N LEU A 159 -29.64 -16.25 18.42
CA LEU A 159 -28.89 -16.51 17.18
C LEU A 159 -29.78 -16.44 15.93
N LEU A 160 -29.33 -15.73 14.90
CA LEU A 160 -29.89 -15.77 13.53
C LEU A 160 -28.86 -16.41 12.55
N PRO A 161 -29.33 -17.02 11.44
CA PRO A 161 -28.61 -18.08 10.74
C PRO A 161 -27.50 -17.57 9.83
N GLN A 162 -26.48 -18.43 9.62
CA GLN A 162 -25.45 -18.28 8.60
C GLN A 162 -26.10 -18.15 7.21
N ASP A 163 -25.77 -17.09 6.50
CA ASP A 163 -25.89 -17.06 5.04
C ASP A 163 -24.56 -16.59 4.43
N SER A 164 -24.21 -17.25 3.34
CA SER A 164 -22.90 -17.21 2.67
C SER A 164 -22.61 -15.86 2.03
N GLU A 165 -21.49 -15.22 2.40
CA GLU A 165 -20.96 -14.07 1.67
C GLU A 165 -19.89 -14.50 0.67
N GLU A 166 -20.27 -14.45 -0.60
CA GLU A 166 -19.42 -14.57 -1.79
C GLU A 166 -18.69 -13.23 -1.99
N PHE A 167 -17.37 -13.21 -1.79
CA PHE A 167 -16.56 -12.02 -2.04
C PHE A 167 -16.25 -11.90 -3.54
N VAL A 168 -16.95 -11.00 -4.23
CA VAL A 168 -16.57 -10.54 -5.57
C VAL A 168 -15.67 -9.32 -5.42
N PHE A 169 -14.40 -9.46 -5.82
CA PHE A 169 -13.50 -8.31 -6.00
C PHE A 169 -13.84 -7.63 -7.32
N LEU A 170 -14.18 -6.33 -7.24
CA LEU A 170 -14.21 -5.40 -8.38
C LEU A 170 -12.96 -4.53 -8.35
#